data_AF-A0A3N0C4L7-F1
#
_entry.id   AF-A0A3N0C4L7-F1
#
_cell.length_a   1.000
_cell.length_b   1.000
_cell.length_c   1.000
_cell.angle_alpha   90.00
_cell.angle_beta   90.00
_cell.angle_gamma   90.00
#
_symmetry.space_group_name_H-M   'P 1'
#
loop_
_entity.id
_entity.type
_entity.pdbx_description
1 polymer ?
#
loop_
_entity_poly.entity_id
_entity_poly.type
_entity_poly.pdbx_seq_one_letter_code
_entity_poly.pdbx_strand_id
1 'polypeptide(L)'
;MIGIYLATRGIMQLRQLRPAVVDGEAVVWSGGRLDFEALQRRLIAGKGLRALVRELPASFAGFDVLSVAGHDTRALPLRDVTAHVI
;
A
#
# COMPACT_ATOMS: atom_id res chain seq x y z
N MET A 1 2.12 9.56 14.35
CA MET A 1 1.42 9.42 13.04
C MET A 1 1.97 8.18 12.38
N ILE A 2 1.14 7.17 12.17
CA ILE A 2 1.58 5.79 11.89
C ILE A 2 2.21 5.71 10.50
N GLY A 3 3.49 5.33 10.45
CA GLY A 3 4.20 4.91 9.25
C GLY A 3 4.34 3.40 9.22
N ILE A 4 4.41 2.83 8.02
CA ILE A 4 4.96 1.50 7.77
C ILE A 4 5.83 1.64 6.52
N TYR A 5 7.15 1.67 6.75
CA TYR A 5 8.21 1.74 5.74
C TYR A 5 9.00 0.45 5.92
N LEU A 6 8.88 -0.50 4.99
CA LEU A 6 9.74 -1.70 4.97
C LEU A 6 10.57 -1.65 3.69
N ALA A 7 11.62 -0.84 3.73
CA ALA A 7 12.70 -0.86 2.75
C ALA A 7 13.96 -1.34 3.46
N THR A 8 14.14 -2.66 3.56
CA THR A 8 15.38 -3.25 4.05
C THR A 8 16.22 -3.77 2.89
N ARG A 9 16.98 -2.86 2.27
CA ARG A 9 18.41 -2.99 1.89
C ARG A 9 18.75 -1.90 0.85
N GLY A 10 19.62 -0.99 1.26
CA GLY A 10 20.10 0.12 0.44
C GLY A 10 19.58 1.44 0.97
N ILE A 11 20.46 2.18 1.62
CA ILE A 11 20.26 3.53 2.16
C ILE A 11 19.63 4.43 1.07
N MET A 12 18.33 4.68 1.16
CA MET A 12 17.66 5.76 0.42
C MET A 12 17.14 6.78 1.43
N GLN A 13 17.80 7.94 1.43
CA GLN A 13 17.51 9.09 2.26
C GLN A 13 16.02 9.48 2.18
N LEU A 14 15.33 9.38 3.32
CA LEU A 14 13.94 9.78 3.55
C LEU A 14 13.67 11.30 3.46
N ARG A 15 14.34 12.05 2.57
CA ARG A 15 14.21 13.52 2.49
C ARG A 15 13.51 14.06 1.24
N GLN A 16 13.12 13.25 0.25
CA GLN A 16 12.52 13.78 -0.99
C GLN A 16 11.44 12.87 -1.63
N LEU A 17 10.50 12.34 -0.86
CA LEU A 17 9.28 11.82 -1.48
C LEU A 17 8.43 13.01 -1.94
N ARG A 18 8.34 13.20 -3.26
CA ARG A 18 7.37 14.12 -3.86
C ARG A 18 5.96 13.62 -3.54
N PRO A 19 4.99 14.51 -3.23
CA PRO A 19 3.60 14.11 -3.05
C PRO A 19 3.13 13.30 -4.26
N ALA A 20 2.54 12.14 -4.03
CA ALA A 20 2.10 11.26 -5.10
C ALA A 20 0.72 10.68 -4.80
N VAL A 21 -0.03 10.41 -5.87
CA VAL A 21 -1.25 9.60 -5.82
C VAL A 21 -0.93 8.26 -6.45
N VAL A 22 -1.12 7.19 -5.68
CA VAL A 22 -0.81 5.82 -6.08
C VAL A 22 -2.10 5.02 -6.07
N ASP A 23 -2.32 4.24 -7.12
CA ASP A 23 -3.38 3.24 -7.19
C ASP A 23 -2.83 1.87 -6.78
N GLY A 24 -3.63 1.09 -6.07
CA GLY A 24 -3.18 -0.13 -5.42
C GLY A 24 -4.26 -0.84 -4.63
N GLU A 25 -3.92 -2.03 -4.14
CA GLU A 25 -4.83 -2.90 -3.39
C GLU A 25 -4.35 -3.09 -1.95
N ALA A 26 -5.28 -3.08 -0.99
CA ALA A 26 -4.99 -3.49 0.37
C ALA A 26 -5.06 -5.02 0.49
N VAL A 27 -3.99 -5.66 0.95
CA VAL A 27 -3.89 -7.11 1.04
C VAL A 27 -3.61 -7.55 2.47
N VAL A 28 -4.17 -8.68 2.89
CA VAL A 28 -3.80 -9.34 4.15
C VAL A 28 -3.06 -10.63 3.82
N TRP A 29 -1.93 -10.87 4.48
CA TRP A 29 -1.19 -12.11 4.37
C TRP A 29 -1.36 -12.93 5.65
N SER A 30 -1.83 -14.17 5.53
CA SER A 30 -2.07 -15.08 6.64
C SER A 30 -1.81 -16.52 6.22
N GLY A 31 -1.15 -17.30 7.07
CA GLY A 31 -0.88 -18.71 6.78
C GLY A 31 -0.09 -18.94 5.49
N GLY A 32 0.80 -18.02 5.12
CA GLY A 32 1.64 -18.15 3.92
C GLY A 32 0.93 -17.83 2.60
N ARG A 33 -0.25 -17.21 2.62
CA ARG A 33 -1.01 -16.83 1.42
C ARG A 33 -1.77 -15.52 1.62
N LEU A 34 -2.30 -14.99 0.52
CA LEU A 34 -3.28 -13.91 0.55
C LEU A 34 -4.59 -14.39 1.19
N ASP A 35 -5.12 -13.59 2.11
CA ASP A 35 -6.31 -13.87 2.89
C ASP A 35 -7.36 -12.76 2.67
N PHE A 36 -8.18 -12.97 1.63
CA PHE A 36 -9.26 -12.05 1.27
C PHE A 36 -10.38 -12.03 2.32
N GLU A 37 -10.59 -13.11 3.04
CA GLU A 37 -11.62 -13.17 4.07
C GLU A 37 -11.23 -12.30 5.26
N ALA A 38 -9.96 -12.34 5.68
CA ALA A 38 -9.43 -11.46 6.70
C ALA A 38 -9.59 -9.97 6.34
N LEU A 39 -9.37 -9.63 5.07
CA LEU A 39 -9.62 -8.28 4.57
C LEU A 39 -11.09 -7.88 4.67
N GLN A 40 -12.00 -8.74 4.22
CA GLN A 40 -13.45 -8.49 4.30
C GLN A 40 -13.93 -8.33 5.76
N ARG A 41 -13.45 -9.19 6.66
CA ARG A 41 -13.76 -9.10 8.10
C ARG A 41 -13.37 -7.73 8.67
N ARG A 42 -12.26 -7.12 8.22
CA ARG A 42 -11.85 -5.77 8.63
C ARG A 42 -12.80 -4.69 8.14
N LEU A 43 -13.29 -4.77 6.90
CA LEU A 43 -14.20 -3.78 6.34
C LEU A 43 -15.51 -3.68 7.13
N ILE A 44 -15.98 -4.80 7.69
CA ILE A 44 -17.23 -4.86 8.46
C ILE A 44 -17.03 -4.89 9.99
N ALA A 45 -15.78 -4.84 10.49
CA ALA A 45 -15.47 -5.08 11.90
C ALA A 45 -16.03 -4.03 12.88
N GLY A 46 -16.41 -2.85 12.40
CA GLY A 46 -16.94 -1.76 13.23
C GLY A 46 -16.05 -1.48 14.45
N LYS A 47 -16.59 -1.64 15.66
CA LYS A 47 -15.86 -1.44 16.93
C LYS A 47 -14.69 -2.41 17.13
N GLY A 48 -14.75 -3.61 16.53
CA GLY A 48 -13.70 -4.63 16.60
C GLY A 48 -12.48 -4.35 15.72
N LEU A 49 -12.54 -3.34 14.85
CA LEU A 49 -11.50 -3.05 13.86
C LEU A 49 -10.11 -2.89 14.49
N ARG A 50 -10.01 -2.20 15.64
CA ARG A 50 -8.72 -1.95 16.31
C ARG A 50 -8.00 -3.22 16.74
N ALA A 51 -8.74 -4.24 17.18
CA ALA A 51 -8.16 -5.53 17.55
C ALA A 51 -7.75 -6.28 16.28
N LEU A 52 -8.65 -6.36 15.29
CA LEU A 52 -8.41 -7.11 14.06
C LEU A 52 -7.25 -6.57 13.22
N VAL A 53 -7.05 -5.25 13.17
CA VAL A 53 -5.89 -4.63 12.49
C VAL A 53 -4.56 -5.02 13.13
N ARG A 54 -4.54 -5.26 14.46
CA ARG A 54 -3.32 -5.67 15.17
C ARG A 54 -3.00 -7.15 14.93
N GLU A 55 -4.02 -7.97 14.85
CA GLU A 55 -3.88 -9.42 14.63
C GLU A 55 -3.57 -9.76 13.17
N LEU A 56 -4.27 -9.10 12.25
CA LEU A 56 -4.20 -9.32 10.81
C LEU A 56 -3.87 -8.01 10.09
N PRO A 57 -2.59 -7.57 10.15
CA PRO A 57 -2.16 -6.35 9.48
C PRO A 57 -2.36 -6.47 7.97
N ALA A 58 -2.69 -5.35 7.33
CA ALA A 58 -2.77 -5.28 5.88
C ALA A 58 -1.55 -4.55 5.36
N SER A 59 -1.07 -5.01 4.22
CA SER A 59 -0.09 -4.34 3.37
C SER A 59 -0.82 -3.62 2.23
N PHE A 60 -0.16 -2.66 1.61
CA PHE A 60 -0.67 -1.99 0.41
C PHE A 60 0.23 -2.34 -0.77
N ALA A 61 -0.34 -3.00 -1.78
CA ALA A 61 0.32 -3.35 -3.03
C ALA A 61 0.00 -2.29 -4.08
N GLY A 62 0.90 -1.32 -4.27
CA GLY A 62 0.77 -0.30 -5.31
C GLY A 62 1.19 -0.86 -6.66
N PHE A 63 0.42 -0.54 -7.71
CA PHE A 63 0.73 -0.95 -9.08
C PHE A 63 0.73 0.20 -10.10
N ASP A 64 0.14 1.35 -9.79
CA ASP A 64 0.13 2.52 -10.68
C ASP A 64 0.36 3.83 -9.92
N VAL A 65 1.00 4.80 -10.57
CA VAL A 65 1.22 6.16 -10.06
C VAL A 65 0.40 7.10 -10.93
N LEU A 66 -0.60 7.73 -10.32
CA LEU A 66 -1.58 8.61 -11.00
C LEU A 66 -1.15 10.08 -11.00
N SER A 67 -0.34 10.50 -10.03
CA SER A 67 0.32 11.80 -10.08
C SER A 67 1.57 11.86 -9.21
N VAL A 68 2.49 12.76 -9.56
CA VAL A 68 3.69 13.08 -8.77
C VAL A 68 3.91 14.59 -8.76
N ALA A 69 4.10 15.18 -7.58
CA ALA A 69 4.25 16.61 -7.37
C ALA A 69 3.15 17.46 -8.03
N GLY A 70 1.91 16.95 -8.07
CA GLY A 70 0.77 17.62 -8.70
C GLY A 70 0.69 17.47 -10.22
N HIS A 71 1.62 16.76 -10.86
CA HIS A 71 1.54 16.43 -12.29
C HIS A 71 0.81 15.12 -12.50
N ASP A 72 -0.21 15.13 -13.34
CA ASP A 72 -0.96 13.96 -13.77
C ASP A 72 -0.10 13.06 -14.67
N THR A 73 -0.03 11.78 -14.33
CA THR A 73 0.79 10.78 -15.03
C THR A 73 -0.05 9.76 -15.81
N ARG A 74 -1.39 9.85 -15.77
CA ARG A 74 -2.31 8.89 -16.41
C ARG A 74 -2.25 8.86 -17.94
N ALA A 75 -1.70 9.90 -18.56
CA ALA A 75 -1.48 9.95 -20.00
C ALA A 75 -0.17 9.26 -20.45
N LEU A 76 0.68 8.87 -19.49
CA LEU A 76 1.93 8.17 -19.78
C LEU A 76 1.66 6.68 -20.03
N PRO A 77 2.50 6.01 -20.84
CA PRO A 77 2.46 4.56 -20.95
C PRO A 77 2.60 3.89 -19.57
N LEU A 78 1.79 2.85 -19.31
CA LEU A 78 1.75 2.17 -18.01
C LEU A 78 3.14 1.74 -17.48
N ARG A 79 4.02 1.29 -18.39
CA ARG A 79 5.41 0.91 -18.08
C ARG A 79 6.23 2.01 -17.40
N ASP A 80 5.86 3.27 -17.58
CA ASP A 80 6.59 4.44 -17.09
C ASP A 80 6.04 4.90 -15.71
N VAL A 81 4.90 4.36 -15.29
CA VAL A 81 4.17 4.75 -14.06
C VAL A 81 3.87 3.57 -13.12
N THR A 82 4.37 2.37 -13.45
CA THR A 82 4.15 1.19 -12.62
C THR A 82 4.83 1.31 -11.26
N ALA A 83 4.08 1.15 -10.18
CA ALA A 83 4.64 0.94 -8.84
C ALA A 83 4.97 -0.55 -8.66
N HIS A 84 6.15 -0.87 -8.12
CA HIS A 84 6.50 -2.28 -7.86
C HIS A 84 5.67 -2.83 -6.71
N VAL A 85 5.01 -3.97 -6.96
CA VAL A 85 4.30 -4.77 -5.98
C VAL A 85 5.34 -5.46 -5.07
N ILE A 86 5.26 -5.24 -3.76
CA ILE A 86 6.10 -5.88 -2.73
C ILE A 86 5.23 -6.80 -1.90
#